data_AF-A0A928U1U1-F1
#
_entry.id   AF-A0A928U1U1-F1
#
_cell.length_a   1.000
_cell.length_b   1.000
_cell.length_c   1.000
_cell.angle_alpha   90.00
_cell.angle_beta   90.00
_cell.angle_gamma   90.00
#
_symmetry.space_group_name_H-M   'P 1'
#
loop_
_entity.id
_entity.type
_entity.pdbx_description
1 polymer ?
#
loop_
_entity_poly.entity_id
_entity_poly.type
_entity_poly.pdbx_seq_one_letter_code
_entity_poly.pdbx_strand_id
1 'polypeptide(L)'
;MRPKTERKAGGQEGHEGHTLAFNPEPDVIEKHRPSECAHCQAPLAEESAASEVAKRQVLDLPPLRYITTEYQVETVLCPNCGEATSGEFPAV
;
A
#
# COMPACT_ATOMS: atom_id res chain seq x y z
N MET A 1 9.37 -6.72 33.42
CA MET A 1 7.99 -6.20 33.56
C MET A 1 7.98 -4.76 33.07
N ARG A 2 7.00 -4.36 32.22
CA ARG A 2 6.88 -2.96 31.77
C ARG A 2 6.28 -2.10 32.91
N PRO A 3 6.76 -0.87 33.14
CA PRO A 3 6.17 0.03 34.12
C PRO A 3 4.74 0.42 33.73
N LYS A 4 3.85 0.50 34.71
CA LYS A 4 2.43 0.81 34.52
C LYS A 4 2.30 2.30 34.16
N THR A 5 1.81 2.59 32.97
CA THR A 5 1.45 3.97 32.58
C THR A 5 0.01 4.25 32.96
N GLU A 6 -0.33 5.50 33.28
CA GLU A 6 -1.72 5.93 33.54
C GLU A 6 -2.59 6.02 32.27
N ARG A 7 -1.98 5.84 31.09
CA ARG A 7 -2.70 5.82 29.81
C ARG A 7 -3.58 4.58 29.72
N LYS A 8 -4.88 4.80 29.49
CA LYS A 8 -5.85 3.75 29.17
C LYS A 8 -5.46 3.07 27.84
N ALA A 9 -5.77 1.78 27.72
CA ALA A 9 -5.63 1.06 26.46
C ALA A 9 -6.66 1.60 25.45
N GLY A 10 -6.22 1.98 24.25
CA GLY A 10 -7.05 2.60 23.20
C GLY A 10 -6.60 4.02 22.84
N GLY A 11 -7.36 4.67 21.95
CA GLY A 11 -7.16 6.08 21.62
C GLY A 11 -7.30 6.97 22.86
N GLN A 12 -6.47 8.00 22.98
CA GLN A 12 -6.56 8.93 24.12
C GLN A 12 -7.83 9.79 24.00
N GLU A 13 -8.41 10.16 25.15
CA GLU A 13 -9.59 11.04 25.19
C GLU A 13 -9.28 12.36 24.45
N GLY A 14 -10.09 12.69 23.43
CA GLY A 14 -9.90 13.86 22.56
C GLY A 14 -9.24 13.58 21.22
N HIS A 15 -8.75 12.37 20.94
CA HIS A 15 -8.31 12.01 19.59
C HIS A 15 -9.50 11.71 18.69
N GLU A 16 -9.68 12.52 17.65
CA GLU A 16 -10.59 12.19 16.56
C GLU A 16 -10.10 10.93 15.84
N GLY A 17 -10.94 9.90 15.84
CA GLY A 17 -10.66 8.69 15.09
C GLY A 17 -10.77 9.00 13.59
N HIS A 18 -9.67 8.88 12.86
CA HIS A 18 -9.71 8.83 11.40
C HIS A 18 -10.06 7.39 10.98
N THR A 19 -11.36 7.07 11.00
CA THR A 19 -11.85 5.82 10.42
C THR A 19 -11.53 5.83 8.93
N LEU A 20 -11.03 4.71 8.39
CA LEU A 20 -10.80 4.56 6.96
C LEU A 20 -12.12 4.80 6.21
N ALA A 21 -12.15 5.86 5.42
CA ALA A 21 -13.30 6.19 4.59
C ALA A 21 -13.42 5.16 3.44
N PHE A 22 -14.65 4.86 3.06
CA PHE A 22 -14.92 4.03 1.90
C PHE A 22 -14.47 4.76 0.63
N ASN A 23 -13.63 4.12 -0.19
CA ASN A 23 -13.17 4.68 -1.46
C ASN A 23 -14.27 4.52 -2.53
N PRO A 24 -14.85 5.59 -3.11
CA PRO A 24 -15.86 5.46 -4.16
C PRO A 24 -15.31 4.85 -5.46
N GLU A 25 -14.00 4.91 -5.68
CA GLU A 25 -13.31 4.47 -6.90
C GLU A 25 -12.17 3.50 -6.53
N PRO A 26 -12.48 2.26 -6.13
CA PRO A 26 -11.44 1.26 -5.86
C PRO A 26 -10.74 0.82 -7.14
N ASP A 27 -9.44 0.50 -7.05
CA ASP A 27 -8.64 0.07 -8.20
C ASP A 27 -9.18 -1.21 -8.86
N VAL A 28 -9.76 -2.10 -8.07
CA VAL A 28 -10.33 -3.38 -8.51
C VAL A 28 -11.70 -3.60 -7.86
N ILE A 29 -12.67 -4.07 -8.65
CA ILE A 29 -13.98 -4.52 -8.19
C ILE A 29 -14.18 -5.99 -8.57
N GLU A 30 -14.11 -6.88 -7.58
CA GLU A 30 -14.45 -8.29 -7.74
C GLU A 30 -15.92 -8.53 -7.35
N LYS A 31 -16.73 -9.01 -8.30
CA LYS A 31 -18.14 -9.34 -8.06
C LYS A 31 -18.29 -10.84 -7.81
N HIS A 32 -18.82 -11.21 -6.65
CA HIS A 32 -19.14 -12.60 -6.32
C HIS A 32 -20.64 -12.86 -6.49
N ARG A 33 -21.05 -13.23 -7.72
CA ARG A 33 -22.43 -13.63 -8.01
C ARG A 33 -22.62 -15.13 -7.74
N PRO A 34 -23.68 -15.55 -7.04
CA PRO A 34 -24.01 -16.97 -6.93
C PRO A 34 -24.51 -17.51 -8.28
N SER A 35 -24.02 -18.68 -8.67
CA SER A 35 -24.50 -19.41 -9.87
C SER A 35 -25.74 -20.25 -9.59
N GLU A 36 -26.05 -20.50 -8.32
CA GLU A 36 -27.14 -21.39 -7.90
C GLU A 36 -27.84 -20.83 -6.66
N CYS A 37 -29.14 -21.13 -6.53
CA CYS A 37 -29.92 -20.75 -5.37
C CYS A 37 -29.44 -21.52 -4.13
N ALA A 38 -29.07 -20.80 -3.06
CA ALA A 38 -28.62 -21.41 -1.81
C ALA A 38 -29.66 -22.33 -1.13
N HIS A 39 -30.93 -22.21 -1.48
CA HIS A 39 -32.02 -23.01 -0.89
C HIS A 39 -32.36 -24.26 -1.70
N CYS A 40 -32.50 -24.14 -3.03
CA CYS A 40 -32.98 -25.22 -3.90
C CYS A 40 -31.99 -25.67 -4.97
N GLN A 41 -30.81 -25.04 -5.06
CA GLN A 41 -29.73 -25.33 -6.03
C GLN A 41 -30.14 -25.16 -7.49
N ALA A 42 -31.29 -24.54 -7.76
CA ALA A 42 -31.65 -24.16 -9.11
C ALA A 42 -30.62 -23.15 -9.68
N PRO A 43 -30.23 -23.27 -10.96
CA PRO A 43 -29.29 -22.35 -11.57
C PRO A 43 -29.87 -20.93 -11.60
N LEU A 44 -29.04 -19.95 -11.29
CA LEU A 44 -29.36 -18.53 -11.37
C LEU A 44 -28.80 -17.97 -12.68
N ALA A 45 -29.64 -17.27 -13.44
CA ALA A 45 -29.23 -16.72 -14.72
C ALA A 45 -28.26 -15.55 -14.54
N GLU A 46 -27.13 -15.59 -15.25
CA GLU A 46 -26.10 -14.54 -15.23
C GLU A 46 -26.64 -13.17 -15.68
N GLU A 47 -27.65 -13.15 -16.55
CA GLU A 47 -28.29 -11.92 -17.06
C GLU A 47 -29.27 -11.25 -16.08
N SER A 48 -29.69 -11.96 -15.02
CA SER A 48 -30.64 -11.39 -14.05
C SER A 48 -30.01 -10.24 -13.27
N ALA A 49 -30.74 -9.15 -13.05
CA ALA A 49 -30.22 -8.03 -12.25
C ALA A 49 -30.12 -8.41 -10.77
N ALA A 50 -29.08 -7.94 -10.07
CA ALA A 50 -29.03 -8.02 -8.61
C ALA A 50 -29.99 -6.98 -8.02
N SER A 51 -30.86 -7.39 -7.09
CA SER A 51 -31.75 -6.47 -6.37
C SER A 51 -31.00 -5.58 -5.38
N GLU A 52 -29.88 -6.08 -4.84
CA GLU A 52 -29.04 -5.39 -3.86
C GLU A 52 -27.56 -5.79 -4.03
N VAL A 53 -26.66 -4.92 -3.59
CA VAL A 53 -25.21 -5.19 -3.57
C VAL A 53 -24.62 -4.69 -2.26
N ALA A 54 -24.30 -5.61 -1.36
CA ALA A 54 -23.48 -5.31 -0.19
C ALA A 54 -22.02 -5.12 -0.61
N LYS A 55 -21.33 -4.14 -0.03
CA LYS A 55 -19.92 -3.82 -0.36
C LYS A 55 -19.04 -3.87 0.88
N ARG A 56 -17.81 -4.36 0.69
CA ARG A 56 -16.71 -4.31 1.67
C ARG A 56 -15.44 -3.96 0.91
N GLN A 57 -14.52 -3.25 1.55
CA GLN A 57 -13.24 -2.89 0.97
C GLN A 57 -12.12 -3.39 1.86
N VAL A 58 -11.12 -3.99 1.21
CA VAL A 58 -9.84 -4.32 1.81
C VAL A 58 -8.83 -3.35 1.21
N LEU A 59 -8.08 -2.66 2.06
CA LEU A 59 -7.04 -1.74 1.64
C LEU A 59 -5.70 -2.43 1.87
N ASP A 60 -5.14 -2.99 0.81
CA ASP A 60 -3.81 -3.57 0.83
C ASP A 60 -2.79 -2.54 0.37
N LEU A 61 -1.69 -2.44 1.11
CA LEU A 61 -0.52 -1.69 0.67
C LEU A 61 0.33 -2.63 -0.18
N PRO A 62 0.45 -2.42 -1.50
CA PRO A 62 1.32 -3.26 -2.32
C PRO A 62 2.75 -3.19 -1.78
N PRO A 63 3.58 -4.23 -2.03
CA PRO A 63 4.96 -4.26 -1.52
C PRO A 63 5.71 -2.96 -1.82
N LEU A 64 6.04 -2.22 -0.77
CA LEU A 64 6.88 -1.04 -0.88
C LEU A 64 8.31 -1.48 -1.15
N ARG A 65 8.93 -0.88 -2.16
CA ARG A 65 10.35 -1.09 -2.46
C ARG A 65 11.09 0.24 -2.32
N TYR A 66 12.30 0.18 -1.77
CA TYR A 66 13.19 1.33 -1.78
C TYR A 66 13.59 1.67 -3.22
N ILE A 67 13.70 2.96 -3.49
CA ILE A 67 14.43 3.46 -4.64
C ILE A 67 15.84 3.75 -4.14
N THR A 68 16.82 3.02 -4.65
CA THR A 68 18.23 3.20 -4.30
C THR A 68 18.93 3.90 -5.44
N THR A 69 19.50 5.08 -5.15
CA THR A 69 20.40 5.78 -6.06
C THR A 69 21.83 5.54 -5.60
N GLU A 70 22.62 4.88 -6.43
CA GLU A 70 24.05 4.75 -6.20
C GLU A 70 24.78 5.88 -6.93
N TYR A 71 25.50 6.70 -6.18
CA TYR A 71 26.42 7.68 -6.75
C TYR A 71 27.79 7.04 -6.84
N GLN A 72 28.39 7.05 -8.03
CA GLN A 72 29.75 6.61 -8.25
C GLN A 72 30.60 7.82 -8.59
N VAL A 73 31.75 7.92 -7.93
CA VAL A 73 32.78 8.89 -8.28
C VAL A 73 33.97 8.13 -8.82
N GLU A 74 34.45 8.53 -9.98
CA GLU A 74 35.60 7.91 -10.63
C GLU A 74 36.87 8.69 -10.28
N THR A 75 37.98 7.96 -10.19
CA THR A 75 39.33 8.55 -10.13
C THR A 75 40.08 8.20 -11.40
N VAL A 76 40.55 9.21 -12.12
CA VAL A 76 41.27 9.06 -13.38
C VAL A 76 42.66 9.69 -13.29
N LEU A 77 43.65 9.07 -13.93
CA LEU A 77 45.00 9.62 -14.03
C LEU A 77 45.07 10.61 -15.19
N CYS A 78 45.67 11.78 -14.95
CA CYS A 78 45.92 12.77 -16.00
C CYS A 78 46.98 12.23 -16.98
N PRO A 79 46.70 12.15 -18.30
CA PRO A 79 47.67 11.62 -19.26
C PRO A 79 48.89 12.54 -19.45
N ASN A 80 48.81 13.80 -19.03
CA ASN A 80 49.87 14.78 -19.21
C ASN A 80 50.83 14.88 -18.01
N CYS A 81 50.33 14.77 -16.77
CA CYS A 81 51.16 14.87 -15.55
C CYS A 81 51.15 13.61 -14.67
N GLY A 82 50.28 12.64 -14.94
CA GLY A 82 50.16 11.40 -14.16
C GLY A 82 49.40 11.52 -12.84
N GLU A 83 49.01 12.74 -12.42
CA GLU A 83 48.28 12.98 -11.17
C GLU A 83 46.87 12.40 -11.21
N ALA A 84 46.38 11.88 -10.07
CA ALA A 84 45.05 11.31 -9.94
C ALA A 84 44.01 12.40 -9.60
N THR A 85 42.93 12.47 -10.39
CA THR A 85 41.80 13.38 -10.14
C THR A 85 40.54 12.56 -9.89
N SER A 86 39.85 12.83 -8.79
CA SER A 86 38.58 12.18 -8.43
C SER A 86 37.40 13.11 -8.62
N GLY A 87 36.25 12.56 -9.04
CA GLY A 87 34.98 13.26 -8.98
C GLY A 87 34.50 13.49 -7.54
N GLU A 88 33.51 14.36 -7.37
CA GLU A 88 32.91 14.67 -6.07
C GLU A 88 31.50 14.11 -5.98
N PHE A 89 31.13 13.64 -4.79
CA PHE A 89 29.76 13.24 -4.51
C PHE A 89 28.84 14.48 -4.48
N PRO A 90 27.54 14.32 -4.79
CA PRO A 90 26.58 15.39 -4.62
C PRO A 90 26.52 15.86 -3.17
N ALA A 91 26.41 17.17 -2.97
CA ALA A 91 25.99 17.74 -1.69
C ALA A 91 24.51 17.43 -1.49
N VAL A 92 24.23 16.26 -0.92
CA VAL A 92 22.87 15.85 -0.52
C VAL A 92 22.32 16.73 0.59
#